data_AF-A0AAD2ECQ1-F1
#
_entry.id   AF-A0AAD2ECQ1-F1
#
_cell.length_a   1.000
_cell.length_b   1.000
_cell.length_c   1.000
_cell.angle_alpha   90.00
_cell.angle_beta   90.00
_cell.angle_gamma   90.00
#
_symmetry.space_group_name_H-M   'P 1'
#
loop_
_entity.id
_entity.type
_entity.pdbx_description
1 polymer ?
#
loop_
_entity_poly.entity_id
_entity_poly.type
_entity_poly.pdbx_seq_one_letter_code
_entity_poly.pdbx_strand_id
1 'polypeptide(L)'
;MPSVTWGVIQGRKEKLVSRVIICDYLKTIGILTDELEDLELPSTVEVMRERVEFLQKLGLSIDDINEYPLMLGCSVRKNIIPVLGYLEKIGILRARMGEFLKNYPQCLHASVVVELVPVVKFLRGLDIEKQDIGYVLMKYPELLGFKLEGTMSTSVAYLVSIGVNPRDIGPMATQ
;
A
#
# COMPACT_ATOMS: atom_id res chain seq x y z
N MET A 1 -19.94 9.80 40.26
CA MET A 1 -18.64 9.13 40.33
C MET A 1 -18.31 8.63 38.93
N PRO A 2 -17.19 9.01 38.28
CA PRO A 2 -16.82 8.35 37.04
C PRO A 2 -16.04 7.08 37.38
N SER A 3 -16.71 5.93 37.32
CA SER A 3 -16.10 4.62 37.32
C SER A 3 -15.51 4.35 35.93
N VAL A 4 -14.32 4.87 35.68
CA VAL A 4 -13.61 4.60 34.42
C VAL A 4 -12.17 4.22 34.78
N THR A 5 -11.66 3.19 34.10
CA THR A 5 -10.28 3.08 33.57
C THR A 5 -9.34 1.96 34.03
N TRP A 6 -9.62 1.06 34.99
CA TRP A 6 -8.61 0.03 35.33
C TRP A 6 -8.25 -0.90 34.16
N GLY A 7 -9.25 -1.45 33.45
CA GLY A 7 -9.01 -2.27 32.26
C GLY A 7 -8.40 -1.50 31.09
N VAL A 8 -8.71 -0.20 30.96
CA VAL A 8 -8.16 0.67 29.91
C VAL A 8 -6.71 1.03 30.19
N ILE A 9 -6.35 1.30 31.46
CA ILE A 9 -4.99 1.59 31.90
C ILE A 9 -4.11 0.35 31.72
N GLN A 10 -4.61 -0.82 32.10
CA GLN A 10 -3.89 -2.08 31.96
C GLN A 10 -3.62 -2.41 30.48
N GLY A 11 -4.63 -2.31 29.62
CA GLY A 11 -4.46 -2.51 28.18
C GLY A 11 -3.47 -1.51 27.53
N ARG A 12 -3.45 -0.24 27.99
CA ARG A 12 -2.47 0.75 27.50
C ARG A 12 -1.05 0.39 27.90
N LYS A 13 -0.84 -0.08 29.14
CA LYS A 13 0.48 -0.51 29.61
C LYS A 13 0.98 -1.74 28.85
N GLU A 14 0.11 -2.73 28.62
CA GLU A 14 0.44 -3.93 27.85
C GLU A 14 0.80 -3.57 26.40
N LYS A 15 0.05 -2.67 25.75
CA LYS A 15 0.36 -2.19 24.38
C LYS A 15 1.74 -1.51 24.30
N LEU A 16 2.11 -0.71 25.32
CA LEU A 16 3.44 -0.08 25.38
C LEU A 16 4.56 -1.11 25.54
N VAL A 17 4.37 -2.12 26.40
CA VAL A 17 5.37 -3.19 26.60
C VAL A 17 5.56 -4.00 25.31
N SER A 18 4.47 -4.46 24.67
CA SER A 18 4.54 -5.17 23.39
C SER A 18 5.27 -4.36 22.32
N ARG A 19 4.97 -3.05 22.25
CA ARG A 19 5.61 -2.14 21.29
C ARG A 19 7.13 -2.08 21.50
N VAL A 20 7.60 -1.91 22.72
CA VAL A 20 9.05 -1.88 23.03
C VAL A 20 9.73 -3.17 22.59
N ILE A 21 9.15 -4.33 22.97
CA ILE A 21 9.70 -5.65 22.61
C ILE A 21 9.78 -5.83 21.09
N ILE A 22 8.76 -5.39 20.36
CA ILE A 22 8.74 -5.47 18.90
C ILE A 22 9.78 -4.55 18.27
N CYS A 23 9.90 -3.31 18.75
CA CYS A 23 10.91 -2.38 18.25
C CYS A 23 12.33 -2.91 18.52
N ASP A 24 12.59 -3.50 19.67
CA ASP A 24 13.89 -4.11 19.97
C ASP A 24 14.19 -5.28 19.02
N TYR A 25 13.20 -6.14 18.75
CA TYR A 25 13.32 -7.17 17.72
C TYR A 25 13.64 -6.58 16.33
N LEU A 26 12.88 -5.58 15.88
CA LEU A 26 13.10 -4.94 14.58
C LEU A 26 14.52 -4.38 14.44
N LYS A 27 15.03 -3.72 15.50
CA LYS A 27 16.42 -3.22 15.53
C LYS A 27 17.44 -4.34 15.40
N THR A 28 17.21 -5.51 16.02
CA THR A 28 18.16 -6.65 15.92
C THR A 28 18.32 -7.19 14.50
N ILE A 29 17.33 -6.95 13.63
CA ILE A 29 17.35 -7.36 12.21
C ILE A 29 17.63 -6.18 11.26
N GLY A 30 18.01 -5.01 11.79
CA GLY A 30 18.39 -3.84 11.01
C GLY A 30 17.24 -2.94 10.54
N ILE A 31 16.02 -3.13 11.07
CA ILE A 31 14.89 -2.25 10.75
C ILE A 31 14.88 -1.04 11.69
N LEU A 32 14.82 0.16 11.11
CA LEU A 32 14.69 1.43 11.80
C LEU A 32 13.27 1.61 12.33
N THR A 33 13.14 2.14 13.56
CA THR A 33 11.85 2.19 14.25
C THR A 33 11.34 3.60 14.54
N ASP A 34 12.10 4.63 14.14
CA ASP A 34 11.83 6.03 14.48
C ASP A 34 10.50 6.51 13.85
N GLU A 35 10.21 6.07 12.62
CA GLU A 35 8.97 6.41 11.91
C GLU A 35 7.76 5.56 12.36
N LEU A 36 7.96 4.58 13.25
CA LEU A 36 6.89 3.67 13.66
C LEU A 36 6.08 4.21 14.83
N GLU A 37 6.43 5.35 15.44
CA GLU A 37 5.87 5.87 16.70
C GLU A 37 4.34 5.85 16.75
N ASP A 38 3.71 6.34 15.68
CA ASP A 38 2.25 6.42 15.55
C ASP A 38 1.62 5.19 14.88
N LEU A 39 2.44 4.22 14.46
CA LEU A 39 1.98 3.04 13.76
C LEU A 39 1.44 1.99 14.74
N GLU A 40 0.28 1.42 14.42
CA GLU A 40 -0.24 0.26 15.13
C GLU A 40 0.53 -1.01 14.75
N LEU A 41 1.38 -1.46 15.68
CA LEU A 41 2.13 -2.71 15.55
C LEU A 41 1.31 -3.90 16.08
N PRO A 42 1.60 -5.14 15.63
CA PRO A 42 1.03 -6.35 16.24
C PRO A 42 1.37 -6.47 17.73
N SER A 43 0.74 -7.41 18.44
CA SER A 43 0.95 -7.58 19.88
C SER A 43 2.17 -8.44 20.24
N THR A 44 2.73 -9.21 19.30
CA THR A 44 3.84 -10.14 19.56
C THR A 44 4.92 -10.10 18.48
N VAL A 45 6.13 -10.54 18.86
CA VAL A 45 7.30 -10.63 17.97
C VAL A 45 7.08 -11.67 16.87
N GLU A 46 6.39 -12.77 17.17
CA GLU A 46 6.11 -13.83 16.19
C GLU A 46 5.28 -13.29 15.02
N VAL A 47 4.25 -12.50 15.32
CA VAL A 47 3.42 -11.87 14.27
C VAL A 47 4.21 -10.84 13.49
N MET A 48 5.09 -10.06 14.15
CA MET A 48 5.95 -9.12 13.43
C MET A 48 6.96 -9.85 12.54
N ARG A 49 7.57 -10.94 13.03
CA ARG A 49 8.48 -11.79 12.27
C ARG A 49 7.80 -12.36 11.03
N GLU A 50 6.58 -12.89 11.17
CA GLU A 50 5.80 -13.38 10.03
C GLU A 50 5.58 -12.28 8.98
N ARG A 51 5.28 -11.04 9.41
CA ARG A 51 5.13 -9.89 8.48
C ARG A 51 6.43 -9.61 7.73
N VAL A 52 7.55 -9.51 8.43
CA VAL A 52 8.87 -9.23 7.81
C VAL A 52 9.26 -10.35 6.85
N GLU A 53 9.14 -11.61 7.27
CA GLU A 53 9.45 -12.76 6.42
C GLU A 53 8.54 -12.82 5.18
N PHE A 54 7.28 -12.42 5.30
CA PHE A 54 6.37 -12.34 4.16
C PHE A 54 6.83 -11.27 3.16
N LEU A 55 7.19 -10.07 3.63
CA LEU A 55 7.72 -9.00 2.78
C LEU A 55 9.03 -9.44 2.09
N GLN A 56 9.92 -10.11 2.80
CA GLN A 56 11.15 -10.67 2.23
C GLN A 56 10.88 -11.74 1.16
N LYS A 57 9.88 -12.60 1.36
CA LYS A 57 9.45 -13.58 0.35
C LYS A 57 8.87 -12.94 -0.92
N LEU A 58 8.37 -11.70 -0.83
CA LEU A 58 7.97 -10.91 -1.99
C LEU A 58 9.16 -10.25 -2.71
N GLY A 59 10.36 -10.30 -2.13
CA GLY A 59 11.58 -9.72 -2.69
C GLY A 59 11.96 -8.34 -2.11
N LEU A 60 11.33 -7.91 -1.01
CA LEU A 60 11.72 -6.68 -0.31
C LEU A 60 12.85 -6.98 0.69
N SER A 61 13.96 -6.26 0.54
CA SER A 61 15.08 -6.27 1.47
C SER A 61 14.78 -5.46 2.73
N ILE A 62 15.68 -5.50 3.71
CA ILE A 62 15.59 -4.65 4.90
C ILE A 62 15.71 -3.16 4.52
N ASP A 63 16.52 -2.83 3.52
CA ASP A 63 16.65 -1.46 3.03
C ASP A 63 15.33 -0.97 2.40
N ASP A 64 14.68 -1.80 1.57
CA ASP A 64 13.36 -1.48 1.00
C ASP A 64 12.30 -1.27 2.10
N ILE A 65 12.38 -2.04 3.21
CA ILE A 65 11.49 -1.86 4.37
C ILE A 65 11.82 -0.56 5.11
N ASN A 66 13.10 -0.20 5.24
CA ASN A 66 13.52 1.04 5.88
C ASN A 66 13.19 2.29 5.06
N GLU A 67 13.10 2.17 3.73
CA GLU A 67 12.62 3.26 2.86
C GLU A 67 11.11 3.53 3.01
N TYR A 68 10.34 2.54 3.46
CA TYR A 68 8.92 2.72 3.79
C TYR A 68 8.47 1.82 4.96
N PRO A 69 8.85 2.15 6.20
CA PRO A 69 8.64 1.27 7.36
C PRO A 69 7.17 1.13 7.74
N LEU A 70 6.30 2.04 7.28
CA LEU A 70 4.86 2.00 7.49
C LEU A 70 4.19 0.73 6.97
N MET A 71 4.79 0.04 5.98
CA MET A 71 4.27 -1.24 5.49
C MET A 71 4.23 -2.33 6.58
N LEU A 72 5.03 -2.20 7.65
CA LEU A 72 5.02 -3.13 8.78
C LEU A 72 3.73 -3.06 9.60
N GLY A 73 2.95 -1.97 9.45
CA GLY A 73 1.63 -1.83 10.04
C GLY A 73 0.57 -2.69 9.33
N CYS A 74 0.79 -3.01 8.05
CA CYS A 74 -0.16 -3.78 7.26
C CYS A 74 -0.23 -5.24 7.74
N SER A 75 -1.45 -5.74 7.94
CA SER A 75 -1.67 -7.16 8.20
C SER A 75 -1.44 -7.97 6.92
N VAL A 76 -0.68 -9.05 7.02
CA VAL A 76 -0.49 -10.01 5.90
C VAL A 76 -1.84 -10.45 5.34
N ARG A 77 -2.77 -10.87 6.20
CA ARG A 77 -4.05 -11.46 5.77
C ARG A 77 -5.11 -10.42 5.41
N LYS A 78 -5.16 -9.29 6.13
CA LYS A 78 -6.24 -8.30 5.94
C LYS A 78 -5.90 -7.20 4.94
N ASN A 79 -4.61 -6.94 4.71
CA ASN A 79 -4.15 -5.86 3.84
C ASN A 79 -3.33 -6.41 2.67
N ILE A 80 -2.19 -7.05 2.95
CA ILE A 80 -1.19 -7.39 1.92
C ILE A 80 -1.76 -8.41 0.92
N ILE A 81 -2.24 -9.58 1.38
CA ILE A 81 -2.77 -10.63 0.50
C ILE A 81 -3.93 -10.13 -0.38
N PRO A 82 -4.95 -9.43 0.16
CA PRO A 82 -6.01 -8.85 -0.67
C PRO A 82 -5.50 -7.90 -1.75
N VAL A 83 -4.55 -7.00 -1.41
CA VAL A 83 -3.96 -6.06 -2.37
C VAL A 83 -3.19 -6.82 -3.45
N LEU A 84 -2.31 -7.76 -3.08
CA LEU A 84 -1.54 -8.55 -4.05
C LEU A 84 -2.43 -9.37 -4.98
N GLY A 85 -3.48 -10.00 -4.44
CA GLY A 85 -4.43 -10.76 -5.23
C GLY A 85 -5.19 -9.88 -6.23
N TYR A 86 -5.48 -8.62 -5.86
CA TYR A 86 -6.10 -7.67 -6.77
C TYR A 86 -5.13 -7.18 -7.85
N LEU A 87 -3.89 -6.83 -7.48
CA LEU A 87 -2.84 -6.43 -8.43
C LEU A 87 -2.57 -7.54 -9.45
N GLU A 88 -2.51 -8.79 -9.01
CA GLU A 88 -2.40 -9.95 -9.91
C GLU A 88 -3.59 -10.04 -10.87
N LYS A 89 -4.81 -9.89 -10.36
CA LYS A 89 -6.05 -9.95 -11.15
C LYS A 89 -6.11 -8.88 -12.25
N ILE A 90 -5.50 -7.71 -12.05
CA ILE A 90 -5.48 -6.61 -13.02
C ILE A 90 -4.26 -6.64 -13.95
N GLY A 91 -3.42 -7.67 -13.87
CA GLY A 91 -2.36 -7.96 -14.84
C GLY A 91 -0.93 -7.74 -14.34
N ILE A 92 -0.70 -7.45 -13.05
CA ILE A 92 0.65 -7.39 -12.50
C ILE A 92 1.13 -8.81 -12.19
N LEU A 93 2.18 -9.26 -12.87
CA LEU A 93 2.72 -10.60 -12.70
C LEU A 93 3.29 -10.79 -11.29
N ARG A 94 3.08 -11.96 -10.68
CA ARG A 94 3.65 -12.31 -9.36
C ARG A 94 5.16 -12.07 -9.27
N ALA A 95 5.89 -12.36 -10.35
CA ALA A 95 7.34 -12.17 -10.42
C ALA A 95 7.76 -10.68 -10.33
N ARG A 96 6.86 -9.74 -10.65
CA ARG A 96 7.09 -8.29 -10.58
C ARG A 96 6.46 -7.64 -9.34
N MET A 97 5.84 -8.43 -8.46
CA MET A 97 5.12 -7.89 -7.30
C MET A 97 6.07 -7.19 -6.32
N GLY A 98 7.25 -7.76 -6.08
CA GLY A 98 8.27 -7.13 -5.26
C GLY A 98 8.73 -5.79 -5.84
N GLU A 99 9.04 -5.76 -7.14
CA GLU A 99 9.41 -4.53 -7.87
C GLU A 99 8.32 -3.46 -7.73
N PHE A 100 7.06 -3.83 -7.92
CA PHE A 100 5.93 -2.90 -7.78
C PHE A 100 5.85 -2.31 -6.36
N LEU A 101 5.96 -3.17 -5.33
CA LEU A 101 5.87 -2.73 -3.94
C LEU A 101 7.06 -1.87 -3.50
N LYS A 102 8.25 -2.04 -4.09
CA LYS A 102 9.38 -1.14 -3.85
C LYS A 102 9.09 0.27 -4.37
N ASN A 103 8.51 0.34 -5.57
CA ASN A 103 8.21 1.63 -6.21
C ASN A 103 6.99 2.33 -5.59
N TYR A 104 6.02 1.58 -5.07
CA TYR A 104 4.79 2.15 -4.51
C TYR A 104 4.18 1.32 -3.37
N PRO A 105 4.84 1.28 -2.20
CA PRO A 105 4.39 0.48 -1.06
C PRO A 105 3.10 1.01 -0.41
N GLN A 106 2.74 2.27 -0.66
CA GLN A 106 1.53 2.90 -0.11
C GLN A 106 0.25 2.13 -0.50
N CYS A 107 0.25 1.41 -1.63
CA CYS A 107 -0.91 0.62 -2.04
C CYS A 107 -1.30 -0.48 -1.03
N LEU A 108 -0.38 -0.90 -0.16
CA LEU A 108 -0.67 -1.90 0.90
C LEU A 108 -1.64 -1.38 1.97
N HIS A 109 -1.79 -0.07 2.09
CA HIS A 109 -2.73 0.56 3.01
C HIS A 109 -4.13 0.73 2.40
N ALA A 110 -4.23 0.63 1.08
CA ALA A 110 -5.46 0.91 0.35
C ALA A 110 -6.50 -0.20 0.52
N SER A 111 -7.76 0.21 0.61
CA SER A 111 -8.91 -0.65 0.43
C SER A 111 -9.03 -1.05 -1.03
N VAL A 112 -8.96 -2.35 -1.32
CA VAL A 112 -9.17 -2.87 -2.68
C VAL A 112 -10.49 -2.38 -3.27
N VAL A 113 -11.57 -2.45 -2.50
CA VAL A 113 -12.93 -2.17 -2.99
C VAL A 113 -13.20 -0.67 -3.11
N VAL A 114 -12.75 0.10 -2.12
CA VAL A 114 -13.12 1.53 -1.99
C VAL A 114 -12.12 2.43 -2.74
N GLU A 115 -10.87 2.00 -2.91
CA GLU A 115 -9.82 2.85 -3.46
C GLU A 115 -9.26 2.28 -4.77
N LEU A 116 -8.76 1.04 -4.77
CA LEU A 116 -8.06 0.50 -5.95
C LEU A 116 -9.01 0.20 -7.13
N VAL A 117 -10.16 -0.42 -6.85
CA VAL A 117 -11.16 -0.76 -7.89
C VAL A 117 -11.69 0.49 -8.61
N PRO A 118 -12.07 1.58 -7.92
CA PRO A 118 -12.46 2.83 -8.57
C PRO A 118 -11.38 3.42 -9.47
N VAL A 119 -10.10 3.42 -9.07
CA VAL A 119 -8.99 3.88 -9.93
C VAL A 119 -8.92 3.06 -11.21
N VAL A 120 -8.93 1.73 -11.11
CA VAL A 120 -8.88 0.87 -12.31
C VAL A 120 -10.10 1.08 -13.21
N LYS A 121 -11.29 1.28 -12.64
CA LYS A 121 -12.49 1.61 -13.43
C LYS A 121 -12.36 2.95 -14.14
N PHE A 122 -11.77 3.95 -13.49
CA PHE A 122 -11.52 5.26 -14.09
C PHE A 122 -10.55 5.14 -15.27
N LEU A 123 -9.43 4.43 -15.10
CA LEU A 123 -8.47 4.17 -16.18
C LEU A 123 -9.12 3.45 -17.37
N ARG A 124 -9.98 2.46 -17.09
CA ARG A 124 -10.78 1.79 -18.14
C ARG A 124 -11.75 2.73 -18.85
N GLY A 125 -12.27 3.74 -18.15
CA GLY A 125 -13.12 4.79 -18.70
C GLY A 125 -12.38 5.81 -19.57
N LEU A 126 -11.04 5.83 -19.50
CA LEU A 126 -10.16 6.60 -20.39
C LEU A 126 -9.70 5.77 -21.61
N ASP A 127 -10.40 4.68 -21.94
CA ASP A 127 -10.08 3.77 -23.05
C ASP A 127 -8.75 3.00 -22.90
N ILE A 128 -8.21 2.85 -21.69
CA ILE A 128 -7.08 1.92 -21.44
C ILE A 128 -7.60 0.48 -21.46
N GLU A 129 -7.03 -0.41 -22.30
CA GLU A 129 -7.49 -1.80 -22.40
C GLU A 129 -7.19 -2.63 -21.13
N LYS A 130 -7.99 -3.67 -20.87
CA LYS A 130 -7.86 -4.48 -19.65
C LYS A 130 -6.47 -5.13 -19.56
N GLN A 131 -5.93 -5.58 -20.69
CA GLN A 131 -4.59 -6.17 -20.75
C GLN A 131 -3.47 -5.16 -20.47
N ASP A 132 -3.73 -3.87 -20.70
CA ASP A 132 -2.72 -2.81 -20.56
C ASP A 132 -2.72 -2.20 -19.15
N ILE A 133 -3.75 -2.43 -18.33
CA ILE A 133 -3.83 -1.89 -16.95
C ILE A 133 -2.60 -2.27 -16.13
N GLY A 134 -2.20 -3.54 -16.17
CA GLY A 134 -1.02 -4.01 -15.44
C GLY A 134 0.26 -3.28 -15.90
N TYR A 135 0.42 -3.06 -17.21
CA TYR A 135 1.55 -2.32 -17.76
C TYR A 135 1.54 -0.85 -17.32
N VAL A 136 0.40 -0.17 -17.46
CA VAL A 136 0.24 1.24 -17.05
C VAL A 136 0.55 1.42 -15.57
N LEU A 137 0.03 0.56 -14.70
CA LEU A 137 0.28 0.66 -13.27
C LEU A 137 1.72 0.31 -12.89
N MET A 138 2.38 -0.62 -13.59
CA MET A 138 3.81 -0.86 -13.39
C MET A 138 4.66 0.38 -13.76
N LYS A 139 4.20 1.20 -14.72
CA LYS A 139 4.90 2.41 -15.18
C LYS A 139 4.58 3.63 -14.31
N TYR A 140 3.32 3.74 -13.85
CA TYR A 140 2.79 4.88 -13.11
C TYR A 140 1.96 4.41 -11.89
N PRO A 141 2.60 3.80 -10.87
CA PRO A 141 1.88 3.21 -9.75
C PRO A 141 1.19 4.27 -8.86
N GLU A 142 1.67 5.51 -8.87
CA GLU A 142 1.10 6.66 -8.14
C GLU A 142 -0.36 6.95 -8.53
N LEU A 143 -0.80 6.51 -9.70
CA LEU A 143 -2.20 6.60 -10.13
C LEU A 143 -3.15 5.97 -9.10
N LEU A 144 -2.72 4.92 -8.38
CA LEU A 144 -3.51 4.28 -7.33
C LEU A 144 -3.74 5.15 -6.09
N GLY A 145 -2.92 6.19 -5.88
CA GLY A 145 -3.06 7.14 -4.77
C GLY A 145 -3.81 8.42 -5.12
N PHE A 146 -4.09 8.66 -6.41
CA PHE A 146 -4.75 9.89 -6.81
C PHE A 146 -6.25 9.85 -6.51
N LYS A 147 -6.76 10.99 -6.04
CA LYS A 147 -8.20 11.17 -5.90
C LYS A 147 -8.83 11.24 -7.28
N LEU A 148 -9.85 10.40 -7.50
CA LEU A 148 -10.63 10.41 -8.73
C LEU A 148 -11.26 11.78 -8.96
N GLU A 149 -11.96 12.27 -7.95
CA GLU A 149 -12.48 13.64 -7.90
C GLU A 149 -11.38 14.58 -7.44
N GLY A 150 -11.12 15.62 -8.23
CA GLY A 150 -10.02 16.53 -7.99
C GLY A 150 -8.84 16.15 -8.88
N THR A 151 -7.88 15.37 -8.38
CA THR A 151 -6.60 15.15 -9.07
C THR A 151 -6.76 14.53 -10.46
N MET A 152 -7.38 13.36 -10.57
CA MET A 152 -7.48 12.66 -11.85
C MET A 152 -8.45 13.37 -12.80
N SER A 153 -9.63 13.76 -12.31
CA SER A 153 -10.63 14.45 -13.14
C SER A 153 -10.13 15.80 -13.66
N THR A 154 -9.39 16.58 -12.85
CA THR A 154 -8.81 17.86 -13.29
C THR A 154 -7.70 17.65 -14.30
N SER A 155 -6.86 16.62 -14.12
CA SER A 155 -5.80 16.28 -15.08
C SER A 155 -6.40 15.92 -16.45
N VAL A 156 -7.45 15.10 -16.47
CA VAL A 156 -8.17 14.76 -17.71
C VAL A 156 -8.83 15.99 -18.32
N ALA A 157 -9.52 16.81 -17.51
CA ALA A 157 -10.16 18.04 -18.00
C ALA A 157 -9.14 19.03 -18.59
N TYR A 158 -7.96 19.12 -17.99
CA TYR A 158 -6.87 19.94 -18.51
C TYR A 158 -6.36 19.43 -19.86
N LEU A 159 -6.12 18.13 -20.02
CA LEU A 159 -5.72 17.54 -21.30
C LEU A 159 -6.75 17.85 -22.39
N VAL A 160 -8.04 17.70 -22.07
CA VAL A 160 -9.13 18.04 -22.99
C VAL A 160 -9.16 19.53 -23.33
N SER A 161 -8.92 20.41 -22.34
CA SER A 161 -8.97 21.87 -22.57
C SER A 161 -7.85 22.38 -23.45
N ILE A 162 -6.70 21.69 -23.49
CA ILE A 162 -5.60 21.99 -24.41
C ILE A 162 -5.71 21.26 -25.75
N GLY A 163 -6.83 20.57 -26.01
CA GLY A 163 -7.17 19.99 -27.32
C GLY A 163 -6.87 18.51 -27.47
N VAL A 164 -6.48 17.78 -26.41
CA VAL A 164 -6.34 16.32 -26.47
C VAL A 164 -7.72 15.69 -26.61
N ASN A 165 -7.90 14.82 -27.62
CA ASN A 165 -9.13 14.07 -27.75
C ASN A 165 -9.26 13.10 -26.56
N PRO A 166 -10.41 13.05 -25.85
CA PRO A 166 -10.59 12.13 -24.73
C PRO A 166 -10.21 10.67 -25.02
N ARG A 167 -10.42 10.20 -26.27
CA ARG A 167 -10.09 8.84 -26.70
C ARG A 167 -8.59 8.57 -26.86
N ASP A 168 -7.79 9.63 -26.99
CA ASP A 168 -6.33 9.51 -27.12
C ASP A 168 -5.65 9.46 -25.75
N ILE A 169 -6.34 9.84 -24.66
CA ILE A 169 -5.75 9.90 -23.31
C ILE A 169 -5.29 8.51 -22.83
N GLY A 170 -6.11 7.47 -23.00
CA GLY A 170 -5.71 6.10 -22.65
C GLY A 170 -4.50 5.61 -23.44
N PRO A 171 -4.55 5.66 -24.78
CA PRO A 171 -3.41 5.34 -25.64
C PRO A 171 -2.11 6.09 -25.32
N MET A 172 -2.18 7.32 -24.78
CA MET A 172 -0.96 8.04 -24.34
C MET A 172 -0.31 7.38 -23.12
N ALA A 173 -1.08 6.73 -22.25
CA ALA A 173 -0.55 6.06 -21.07
C ALA A 173 0.01 4.66 -21.38
N THR A 174 -0.39 4.04 -22.49
CA THR A 174 0.01 2.69 -22.89
C THR A 174 1.21 2.63 -23.84
N GLN A 175 1.72 3.79 -24.28
CA GLN A 175 2.94 3.93 -25.10
C GLN A 175 4.22 3.94 -24.26
#